data_AF-A0A124FQS0-F1
#
_entry.id   AF-A0A124FQS0-F1
#
_cell.length_a   1.000
_cell.length_b   1.000
_cell.length_c   1.000
_cell.angle_alpha   90.00
_cell.angle_beta   90.00
_cell.angle_gamma   90.00
#
_symmetry.space_group_name_H-M   'P 1'
#
loop_
_entity.id
_entity.type
_entity.pdbx_description
1 polymer ?
#
loop_
_entity_poly.entity_id
_entity_poly.type
_entity_poly.pdbx_seq_one_letter_code
_entity_poly.pdbx_strand_id
1 'polypeptide(L)'
;MSRREAQGKTILKSFFLAAAVLVGSAVMCLADEGPQWHFPSIGFGNGRWHLSVGAHFWKDHFDLRNLQLGVDMDLEKGLRLHGLFRSNGERDTLRGFSPRADELFLEAFGFRTGREGILSVSMKAGRVRYLRFPYPDAISLFDQVPGVGDLEGREPTGYSGLIATLDYAHRSGLGLHGTYIDWGFDVDRPSGWAEAYLYYRGDAGPWHFEARFGELAVRPEPLGRTAEGFSLFAGKTFENGNSVGFLYEDCSGQDAYTGIVVSFTPGKTTRWMGETAFDYTRSPTGHAMQIPLLSGTIGKVIRADAQTSPVFTGVFMERGQGGWLEAEKWVLVGEVKAERIRTYWQNGQVRNFYEHRIFSWGTTDEKGLRVVMVEEPWHL
;
A
#
# COMPACT_ATOMS: atom_id res chain seq x y z
N MET A 1 -33.53 -15.87 29.46
CA MET A 1 -32.76 -15.41 28.29
C MET A 1 -32.74 -13.89 28.32
N SER A 2 -31.59 -13.30 28.60
CA SER A 2 -31.49 -11.83 28.73
C SER A 2 -31.61 -11.16 27.35
N ARG A 3 -32.12 -9.93 27.27
CA ARG A 3 -32.17 -9.16 25.99
C ARG A 3 -30.81 -9.12 25.27
N ARG A 4 -29.69 -9.18 26.01
CA ARG A 4 -28.32 -9.23 25.45
C ARG A 4 -28.01 -10.54 24.72
N GLU A 5 -28.46 -11.69 25.23
CA GLU A 5 -28.26 -12.99 24.55
C GLU A 5 -29.08 -13.10 23.26
N ALA A 6 -30.30 -12.57 23.26
CA ALA A 6 -31.15 -12.55 22.07
C ALA A 6 -30.57 -11.63 20.98
N GLN A 7 -30.01 -10.47 21.37
CA GLN A 7 -29.40 -9.52 20.46
C GLN A 7 -28.08 -10.05 19.87
N GLY A 8 -27.25 -10.71 20.68
CA GLY A 8 -26.02 -11.37 20.20
C GLY A 8 -26.29 -12.48 19.19
N LYS A 9 -27.33 -13.30 19.39
CA LYS A 9 -27.72 -14.35 18.44
C LYS A 9 -28.24 -13.80 17.10
N THR A 10 -28.91 -12.65 17.10
CA THR A 10 -29.42 -12.01 15.87
C THR A 10 -28.30 -11.37 15.05
N ILE A 11 -27.33 -10.73 15.72
CA ILE A 11 -26.14 -10.16 15.07
C ILE A 11 -25.31 -11.27 14.43
N LEU A 12 -25.05 -12.35 15.16
CA LEU A 12 -24.28 -13.50 14.67
C LEU A 12 -24.93 -14.16 13.44
N LYS A 13 -26.27 -14.32 13.44
CA LYS A 13 -27.01 -14.84 12.27
C LYS A 13 -26.92 -13.93 11.05
N SER A 14 -27.03 -12.63 11.26
CA SER A 14 -26.94 -11.64 10.17
C SER A 14 -25.54 -11.60 9.57
N PHE A 15 -24.52 -11.77 10.42
CA PHE A 15 -23.12 -11.91 10.00
C PHE A 15 -22.89 -13.17 9.15
N PHE A 16 -23.32 -14.34 9.61
CA PHE A 16 -23.19 -15.58 8.84
C PHE A 16 -23.92 -15.50 7.49
N LEU A 17 -25.09 -14.87 7.46
CA LEU A 17 -25.82 -14.66 6.22
C LEU A 17 -25.06 -13.74 5.26
N ALA A 18 -24.52 -12.61 5.75
CA ALA A 18 -23.72 -11.70 4.94
C ALA A 18 -22.44 -12.38 4.41
N ALA A 19 -21.74 -13.13 5.26
CA ALA A 19 -20.57 -13.92 4.87
C ALA A 19 -20.92 -14.94 3.78
N ALA A 20 -22.01 -15.70 3.95
CA ALA A 20 -22.46 -16.69 2.98
C ALA A 20 -22.85 -16.05 1.63
N VAL A 21 -23.53 -14.90 1.66
CA VAL A 21 -23.85 -14.14 0.45
C VAL A 21 -22.58 -13.67 -0.25
N LEU A 22 -21.61 -13.12 0.49
CA LEU A 22 -20.35 -12.64 -0.09
C LEU A 22 -19.52 -13.78 -0.68
N VAL A 23 -19.42 -14.90 0.02
CA VAL A 23 -18.73 -16.11 -0.50
C VAL A 23 -19.46 -16.62 -1.75
N GLY A 24 -20.79 -16.67 -1.73
CA GLY A 24 -21.60 -17.00 -2.90
C GLY A 24 -21.32 -16.08 -4.09
N SER A 25 -21.31 -14.77 -3.87
CA SER A 25 -21.02 -13.77 -4.91
C SER A 25 -19.58 -13.85 -5.41
N ALA A 26 -18.59 -14.13 -4.55
CA ALA A 26 -17.20 -14.34 -4.94
C ALA A 26 -17.05 -15.61 -5.80
N VAL A 27 -17.73 -16.70 -5.42
CA VAL A 27 -17.79 -17.93 -6.23
C VAL A 27 -18.46 -17.67 -7.57
N MET A 28 -19.55 -16.89 -7.60
CA MET A 28 -20.17 -16.48 -8.86
C MET A 28 -19.25 -15.60 -9.70
N CYS A 29 -18.47 -14.70 -9.10
CA CYS A 29 -17.45 -13.93 -9.81
C CYS A 29 -16.38 -14.83 -10.43
N LEU A 30 -16.06 -15.97 -9.80
CA LEU A 30 -15.17 -16.99 -10.35
C LEU A 30 -15.82 -17.87 -11.44
N ALA A 31 -17.13 -18.04 -11.40
CA ALA A 31 -17.88 -18.86 -12.35
C ALA A 31 -18.43 -18.07 -13.55
N ASP A 32 -18.52 -16.74 -13.45
CA ASP A 32 -19.05 -15.87 -14.52
C ASP A 32 -18.18 -15.99 -15.79
N GLU A 33 -18.82 -16.19 -16.94
CA GLU A 33 -18.18 -16.19 -18.27
C GLU A 33 -17.77 -14.77 -18.72
N GLY A 34 -17.96 -13.76 -17.85
CA GLY A 34 -17.51 -12.38 -17.99
C GLY A 34 -15.98 -12.17 -18.00
N PRO A 35 -15.49 -10.93 -17.80
CA PRO A 35 -14.11 -10.53 -18.13
C PRO A 35 -13.04 -11.48 -17.57
N GLN A 36 -12.05 -11.76 -18.42
CA GLN A 36 -10.88 -12.57 -18.07
C GLN A 36 -10.06 -11.92 -16.94
N TRP A 37 -9.21 -12.73 -16.30
CA TRP A 37 -8.22 -12.21 -15.36
C TRP A 37 -7.38 -11.10 -15.99
N HIS A 38 -7.18 -10.05 -15.22
CA HIS A 38 -6.43 -8.88 -15.59
C HIS A 38 -5.17 -8.77 -14.73
N PHE A 39 -4.03 -8.54 -15.40
CA PHE A 39 -2.70 -8.59 -14.81
C PHE A 39 -1.93 -7.31 -15.17
N PRO A 40 -2.11 -6.20 -14.42
CA PRO A 40 -1.50 -4.92 -14.76
C PRO A 40 0.03 -5.00 -14.86
N SER A 41 0.58 -4.60 -16.01
CA SER A 41 2.02 -4.56 -16.26
C SER A 41 2.40 -3.36 -17.10
N ILE A 42 3.61 -2.85 -16.91
CA ILE A 42 4.25 -1.86 -17.78
C ILE A 42 5.24 -2.52 -18.76
N GLY A 43 5.25 -3.85 -18.87
CA GLY A 43 6.10 -4.63 -19.77
C GLY A 43 7.37 -5.18 -19.12
N PHE A 44 7.86 -6.31 -19.66
CA PHE A 44 9.04 -7.01 -19.16
C PHE A 44 10.28 -6.10 -19.04
N GLY A 45 10.92 -6.14 -17.87
CA GLY A 45 12.16 -5.40 -17.59
C GLY A 45 11.98 -3.90 -17.41
N ASN A 46 10.74 -3.40 -17.43
CA ASN A 46 10.43 -2.00 -17.16
C ASN A 46 10.23 -1.78 -15.66
N GLY A 47 10.69 -0.64 -15.16
CA GLY A 47 10.67 -0.38 -13.73
C GLY A 47 11.30 0.94 -13.34
N ARG A 48 11.69 1.03 -12.08
CA ARG A 48 12.32 2.23 -11.50
C ARG A 48 13.22 1.89 -10.34
N TRP A 49 14.09 2.84 -10.02
CA TRP A 49 14.91 2.79 -8.83
C TRP A 49 15.00 4.17 -8.20
N HIS A 50 15.25 4.20 -6.89
CA HIS A 50 15.51 5.42 -6.16
C HIS A 50 16.50 5.21 -5.03
N LEU A 51 17.38 6.19 -4.82
CA LEU A 51 18.33 6.25 -3.74
C LEU A 51 17.90 7.38 -2.80
N SER A 52 17.84 7.11 -1.50
CA SER A 52 17.45 8.09 -0.51
C SER A 52 18.16 7.89 0.82
N VAL A 53 18.18 8.92 1.66
CA VAL A 53 18.80 8.89 2.98
C VAL A 53 17.84 9.43 4.04
N GLY A 54 17.78 8.79 5.20
CA GLY A 54 17.04 9.28 6.34
C GLY A 54 17.80 10.40 7.05
N ALA A 55 17.09 11.45 7.44
CA ALA A 55 17.58 12.55 8.25
C ALA A 55 16.69 12.71 9.48
N HIS A 56 17.29 13.06 10.61
CA HIS A 56 16.54 13.42 11.80
C HIS A 56 17.24 14.52 12.53
N PHE A 57 16.46 15.50 12.98
CA PHE A 57 17.03 16.68 13.59
C PHE A 57 16.14 17.26 14.67
N TRP A 58 16.80 17.89 15.62
CA TRP A 58 16.19 18.65 16.69
C TRP A 58 17.11 19.82 17.06
N LYS A 59 16.78 20.53 18.15
CA LYS A 59 17.56 21.69 18.61
C LYS A 59 19.02 21.37 18.95
N ASP A 60 19.34 20.11 19.21
CA ASP A 60 20.62 19.65 19.76
C ASP A 60 21.34 18.60 18.90
N HIS A 61 20.74 18.11 17.81
CA HIS A 61 21.35 17.11 16.95
C HIS A 61 20.84 17.19 15.50
N PHE A 62 21.66 16.67 14.58
CA PHE A 62 21.34 16.44 13.19
C PHE A 62 22.03 15.14 12.75
N ASP A 63 21.22 14.10 12.51
CA ASP A 63 21.68 12.77 12.17
C ASP A 63 21.29 12.42 10.74
N LEU A 64 22.25 11.90 9.98
CA LEU A 64 22.00 11.22 8.70
C LEU A 64 22.18 9.72 8.90
N ARG A 65 21.25 8.93 8.37
CA ARG A 65 21.18 7.47 8.56
C ARG A 65 20.47 6.79 7.39
N ASN A 66 20.54 5.47 7.34
CA ASN A 66 19.64 4.67 6.51
C ASN A 66 19.70 5.03 5.00
N LEU A 67 20.90 5.04 4.41
CA LEU A 67 21.02 5.12 2.94
C LEU A 67 20.37 3.88 2.34
N GLN A 68 19.34 4.09 1.53
CA GLN A 68 18.47 3.08 0.96
C GLN A 68 18.42 3.16 -0.57
N LEU A 69 18.48 2.00 -1.22
CA LEU A 69 18.21 1.80 -2.63
C LEU A 69 16.92 0.98 -2.78
N GLY A 70 15.87 1.61 -3.31
CA GLY A 70 14.63 0.94 -3.68
C GLY A 70 14.62 0.63 -5.18
N VAL A 71 14.12 -0.56 -5.55
CA VAL A 71 14.02 -1.05 -6.92
C VAL A 71 12.67 -1.75 -7.11
N ASP A 72 11.98 -1.41 -8.19
CA ASP A 72 10.77 -2.10 -8.65
C ASP A 72 10.91 -2.43 -10.13
N MET A 73 10.57 -3.66 -10.52
CA MET A 73 10.66 -4.11 -11.90
C MET A 73 9.59 -5.13 -12.25
N ASP A 74 9.02 -5.00 -13.44
CA ASP A 74 8.14 -6.00 -14.03
C ASP A 74 8.94 -7.14 -14.63
N LEU A 75 8.55 -8.36 -14.25
CA LEU A 75 9.13 -9.57 -14.79
C LEU A 75 8.19 -10.29 -15.75
N GLU A 76 6.87 -10.08 -15.63
CA GLU A 76 5.84 -10.52 -16.58
C GLU A 76 4.50 -9.83 -16.23
N LYS A 77 3.44 -10.12 -16.99
CA LYS A 77 2.07 -9.71 -16.65
C LYS A 77 1.71 -10.13 -15.23
N GLY A 78 1.46 -9.14 -14.36
CA GLY A 78 1.10 -9.39 -12.97
C GLY A 78 2.22 -10.03 -12.15
N LEU A 79 3.47 -10.06 -12.64
CA LEU A 79 4.62 -10.57 -11.91
C LEU A 79 5.68 -9.47 -11.78
N ARG A 80 6.08 -9.18 -10.54
CA ARG A 80 7.05 -8.12 -10.25
C ARG A 80 8.09 -8.54 -9.23
N LEU A 81 9.24 -7.88 -9.31
CA LEU A 81 10.28 -7.88 -8.31
C LEU A 81 10.26 -6.54 -7.57
N HIS A 82 10.27 -6.61 -6.25
CA HIS A 82 10.49 -5.47 -5.38
C HIS A 82 11.73 -5.71 -4.51
N GLY A 83 12.55 -4.68 -4.33
CA GLY A 83 13.68 -4.71 -3.41
C GLY A 83 13.92 -3.37 -2.73
N LEU A 84 14.16 -3.39 -1.43
CA LEU A 84 14.60 -2.26 -0.63
C LEU A 84 15.88 -2.65 0.09
N PHE A 85 17.00 -2.10 -0.36
CA PHE A 85 18.33 -2.40 0.17
C PHE A 85 18.83 -1.25 1.02
N ARG A 86 19.47 -1.56 2.14
CA ARG A 86 20.17 -0.60 2.99
C ARG A 86 21.65 -0.78 2.89
N SER A 87 22.38 0.32 3.09
CA SER A 87 23.83 0.35 3.21
C SER A 87 24.37 -0.37 4.46
N ASN A 88 23.63 -0.36 5.57
CA ASN A 88 24.01 -1.00 6.84
C ASN A 88 22.79 -1.45 7.65
N GLY A 89 23.04 -2.29 8.66
CA GLY A 89 22.01 -2.87 9.51
C GLY A 89 21.72 -2.10 10.80
N GLU A 90 22.44 -1.01 11.06
CA GLU A 90 22.33 -0.23 12.28
C GLU A 90 21.26 0.85 12.14
N ARG A 91 20.71 1.28 13.29
CA ARG A 91 19.62 2.27 13.33
C ARG A 91 20.12 3.67 12.99
N ASP A 92 21.25 4.09 13.54
CA ASP A 92 21.64 5.51 13.66
C ASP A 92 23.01 5.81 13.01
N THR A 93 23.26 5.30 11.81
CA THR A 93 24.56 5.54 11.14
C THR A 93 24.50 5.45 9.62
N LEU A 94 25.46 6.10 8.98
CA LEU A 94 25.89 5.87 7.58
C LEU A 94 27.27 5.20 7.50
N ARG A 95 27.92 4.97 8.65
CA ARG A 95 29.25 4.37 8.70
C ARG A 95 29.13 2.86 8.54
N GLY A 96 30.15 2.28 7.92
CA GLY A 96 30.16 0.86 7.56
C GLY A 96 29.34 0.58 6.30
N PHE A 97 29.78 -0.41 5.54
CA PHE A 97 29.09 -0.89 4.34
C PHE A 97 28.89 -2.39 4.49
N SER A 98 27.68 -2.76 4.90
CA SER A 98 27.26 -4.15 5.06
C SER A 98 25.82 -4.24 4.54
N PRO A 99 25.64 -4.19 3.21
CA PRO A 99 24.33 -4.00 2.64
C PRO A 99 23.42 -5.20 2.91
N ARG A 100 22.13 -4.92 3.08
CA ARG A 100 21.11 -5.94 3.34
C ARG A 100 19.79 -5.56 2.71
N ALA A 101 18.98 -6.57 2.38
CA ALA A 101 17.60 -6.37 1.95
C ALA A 101 16.72 -6.19 3.19
N ASP A 102 16.16 -4.99 3.37
CA ASP A 102 15.07 -4.75 4.33
C ASP A 102 13.74 -5.26 3.77
N GLU A 103 13.58 -5.24 2.45
CA GLU A 103 12.54 -5.95 1.68
C GLU A 103 13.16 -6.56 0.43
N LEU A 104 12.74 -7.76 0.06
CA LEU A 104 13.07 -8.39 -1.21
C LEU A 104 12.05 -9.48 -1.45
N PHE A 105 11.19 -9.30 -2.44
CA PHE A 105 10.16 -10.27 -2.76
C PHE A 105 9.79 -10.26 -4.23
N LEU A 106 9.34 -11.43 -4.69
CA LEU A 106 8.58 -11.57 -5.92
C LEU A 106 7.10 -11.51 -5.59
N GLU A 107 6.32 -10.81 -6.39
CA GLU A 107 4.86 -10.77 -6.25
C GLU A 107 4.18 -11.11 -7.57
N ALA A 108 3.33 -12.14 -7.52
CA ALA A 108 2.37 -12.47 -8.57
C ALA A 108 0.99 -11.98 -8.13
N PHE A 109 0.30 -11.20 -8.95
CA PHE A 109 -0.99 -10.61 -8.59
C PHE A 109 -1.90 -10.41 -9.79
N GLY A 110 -3.20 -10.46 -9.56
CA GLY A 110 -4.19 -10.29 -10.61
C GLY A 110 -5.57 -9.94 -10.07
N PHE A 111 -6.41 -9.46 -10.98
CA PHE A 111 -7.76 -9.00 -10.70
C PHE A 111 -8.75 -9.74 -11.61
N ARG A 112 -9.94 -10.00 -11.09
CA ARG A 112 -11.07 -10.47 -11.88
C ARG A 112 -12.28 -9.62 -11.57
N THR A 113 -12.77 -8.93 -12.59
CA THR A 113 -13.95 -8.06 -12.48
C THR A 113 -15.20 -8.84 -12.87
N GLY A 114 -16.11 -9.04 -11.94
CA GLY A 114 -17.43 -9.64 -12.18
C GLY A 114 -18.54 -8.60 -12.21
N ARG A 115 -19.77 -9.08 -12.39
CA ARG A 115 -20.98 -8.23 -12.35
C ARG A 115 -21.26 -7.62 -10.99
N GLU A 116 -20.89 -8.29 -9.91
CA GLU A 116 -21.25 -7.86 -8.54
C GLU A 116 -20.06 -7.31 -7.75
N GLY A 117 -18.84 -7.43 -8.26
CA GLY A 117 -17.65 -7.04 -7.52
C GLY A 117 -16.34 -7.32 -8.24
N ILE A 118 -15.25 -7.08 -7.53
CA ILE A 118 -13.88 -7.31 -8.00
C ILE A 118 -13.21 -8.29 -7.04
N LEU A 119 -12.71 -9.40 -7.58
CA LEU A 119 -11.84 -10.33 -6.87
C LEU A 119 -10.39 -9.98 -7.17
N SER A 120 -9.57 -9.89 -6.13
CA SER A 120 -8.15 -9.54 -6.22
C SER A 120 -7.33 -10.60 -5.50
N VAL A 121 -6.27 -11.07 -6.15
CA VAL A 121 -5.36 -12.09 -5.58
C VAL A 121 -3.93 -11.60 -5.71
N SER A 122 -3.15 -11.77 -4.65
CA SER A 122 -1.70 -11.54 -4.64
C SER A 122 -0.99 -12.68 -3.92
N MET A 123 0.14 -13.10 -4.44
CA MET A 123 1.05 -14.05 -3.81
C MET A 123 2.45 -13.44 -3.81
N LYS A 124 3.01 -13.25 -2.62
CA LYS A 124 4.36 -12.74 -2.42
C LYS A 124 5.28 -13.85 -1.90
N ALA A 125 6.50 -13.91 -2.41
CA ALA A 125 7.55 -14.81 -1.95
C ALA A 125 8.79 -14.00 -1.59
N GLY A 126 9.15 -13.97 -0.30
CA GLY A 126 10.31 -13.24 0.20
C GLY A 126 10.03 -12.49 1.50
N ARG A 127 10.73 -11.37 1.70
CA ARG A 127 10.60 -10.49 2.87
C ARG A 127 9.84 -9.21 2.52
N VAL A 128 8.75 -8.95 3.23
CA VAL A 128 7.84 -7.82 3.01
C VAL A 128 7.43 -7.22 4.35
N ARG A 129 7.09 -5.94 4.39
CA ARG A 129 6.72 -5.23 5.62
C ARG A 129 5.25 -4.80 5.70
N TYR A 130 4.48 -5.02 4.65
CA TYR A 130 3.08 -4.65 4.55
C TYR A 130 2.32 -5.74 3.81
N LEU A 131 1.23 -6.17 4.42
CA LEU A 131 0.45 -7.29 3.91
C LEU A 131 -0.62 -6.87 2.91
N ARG A 132 -1.03 -5.60 2.92
CA ARG A 132 -2.26 -5.20 2.22
C ARG A 132 -2.13 -5.33 0.72
N PHE A 133 -3.22 -5.78 0.11
CA PHE A 133 -3.44 -5.83 -1.32
C PHE A 133 -4.96 -5.94 -1.55
N PRO A 134 -5.54 -5.28 -2.58
CA PRO A 134 -4.88 -4.42 -3.56
C PRO A 134 -4.78 -2.95 -3.15
N TYR A 135 -5.59 -2.48 -2.19
CA TYR A 135 -5.68 -1.06 -1.83
C TYR A 135 -5.58 -0.89 -0.31
N PRO A 136 -4.81 0.09 0.21
CA PRO A 136 -4.84 0.46 1.62
C PRO A 136 -6.16 1.15 1.96
N ASP A 137 -7.02 0.51 2.74
CA ASP A 137 -8.24 1.19 3.20
C ASP A 137 -7.92 2.26 4.28
N ALA A 138 -8.88 3.11 4.64
CA ALA A 138 -8.65 4.19 5.60
C ALA A 138 -8.25 3.67 6.99
N ILE A 139 -8.77 2.52 7.41
CA ILE A 139 -8.35 1.86 8.66
C ILE A 139 -6.87 1.45 8.57
N SER A 140 -6.39 1.03 7.41
CA SER A 140 -4.98 0.64 7.22
C SER A 140 -3.97 1.75 7.45
N LEU A 141 -4.36 3.03 7.42
CA LEU A 141 -3.49 4.13 7.83
C LEU A 141 -3.07 4.05 9.30
N PHE A 142 -3.86 3.35 10.11
CA PHE A 142 -3.59 3.12 11.51
C PHE A 142 -2.98 1.76 11.78
N ASP A 143 -2.84 0.88 10.78
CA ASP A 143 -2.13 -0.39 10.98
C ASP A 143 -0.70 -0.10 11.45
N GLN A 144 -0.07 -1.08 12.10
CA GLN A 144 1.26 -0.90 12.65
C GLN A 144 2.24 -0.51 11.54
N VAL A 145 2.80 0.70 11.64
CA VAL A 145 3.99 1.06 10.87
C VAL A 145 5.09 0.06 11.24
N PRO A 146 5.76 -0.58 10.27
CA PRO A 146 6.81 -1.54 10.58
C PRO A 146 7.84 -0.92 11.51
N GLY A 147 7.96 -1.48 12.72
CA GLY A 147 8.82 -0.93 13.77
C GLY A 147 10.30 -0.99 13.42
N VAL A 148 11.14 -0.62 14.38
CA VAL A 148 12.61 -0.74 14.30
C VAL A 148 13.18 -1.82 15.22
N GLY A 149 12.33 -2.68 15.80
CA GLY A 149 12.75 -3.73 16.73
C GLY A 149 13.88 -4.61 16.16
N ASP A 150 13.80 -4.98 14.89
CA ASP A 150 14.83 -5.72 14.15
C ASP A 150 16.17 -4.97 14.04
N LEU A 151 16.15 -3.63 14.05
CA LEU A 151 17.37 -2.80 14.09
C LEU A 151 17.97 -2.71 15.49
N GLU A 152 17.16 -3.00 16.51
CA GLU A 152 17.53 -3.02 17.92
C GLU A 152 17.88 -4.43 18.40
N GLY A 153 17.97 -5.40 17.48
CA GLY A 153 18.25 -6.81 17.80
C GLY A 153 17.07 -7.56 18.44
N ARG A 154 15.85 -7.06 18.27
CA ARG A 154 14.60 -7.71 18.71
C ARG A 154 13.97 -8.52 17.56
N GLU A 155 12.69 -8.87 17.71
CA GLU A 155 11.93 -9.63 16.73
C GLU A 155 11.90 -8.95 15.34
N PRO A 156 11.81 -9.73 14.25
CA PRO A 156 11.58 -9.20 12.91
C PRO A 156 10.31 -8.34 12.85
N THR A 157 10.47 -7.15 12.25
CA THR A 157 9.39 -6.16 12.08
C THR A 157 8.78 -6.20 10.67
N GLY A 158 8.93 -7.34 10.00
CA GLY A 158 8.32 -7.65 8.71
C GLY A 158 7.87 -9.11 8.66
N TYR A 159 7.18 -9.45 7.58
CA TYR A 159 6.73 -10.78 7.23
C TYR A 159 7.72 -11.43 6.27
N SER A 160 7.88 -12.74 6.38
CA SER A 160 8.90 -13.48 5.64
C SER A 160 8.38 -14.85 5.29
N GLY A 161 8.39 -15.22 4.01
CA GLY A 161 7.87 -16.50 3.55
C GLY A 161 7.07 -16.41 2.26
N LEU A 162 6.08 -17.30 2.14
CA LEU A 162 5.04 -17.25 1.11
C LEU A 162 3.79 -16.61 1.72
N ILE A 163 3.32 -15.53 1.11
CA ILE A 163 2.20 -14.74 1.63
C ILE A 163 1.15 -14.67 0.53
N ALA A 164 -0.04 -15.19 0.81
CA ALA A 164 -1.17 -15.15 -0.12
C ALA A 164 -2.24 -14.22 0.42
N THR A 165 -2.69 -13.27 -0.40
CA THR A 165 -3.75 -12.32 -0.09
C THR A 165 -4.89 -12.48 -1.08
N LEU A 166 -6.11 -12.54 -0.55
CA LEU A 166 -7.37 -12.60 -1.26
C LEU A 166 -8.24 -11.43 -0.80
N ASP A 167 -8.78 -10.66 -1.73
CA ASP A 167 -9.74 -9.60 -1.43
C ASP A 167 -10.91 -9.64 -2.41
N TYR A 168 -12.14 -9.61 -1.91
CA TYR A 168 -13.35 -9.49 -2.72
C TYR A 168 -14.13 -8.25 -2.32
N ALA A 169 -14.18 -7.26 -3.23
CA ALA A 169 -14.92 -6.02 -3.07
C ALA A 169 -16.26 -6.10 -3.81
N HIS A 170 -17.37 -6.15 -3.10
CA HIS A 170 -18.72 -6.11 -3.67
C HIS A 170 -19.18 -4.67 -3.92
N ARG A 171 -20.00 -4.46 -4.96
CA ARG A 171 -20.53 -3.14 -5.34
C ARG A 171 -21.34 -2.43 -4.26
N SER A 172 -21.86 -3.18 -3.28
CA SER A 172 -22.58 -2.62 -2.13
C SER A 172 -21.67 -2.01 -1.06
N GLY A 173 -20.35 -2.08 -1.22
CA GLY A 173 -19.37 -1.69 -0.22
C GLY A 173 -18.97 -2.79 0.75
N LEU A 174 -19.68 -3.93 0.76
CA LEU A 174 -19.29 -5.10 1.55
C LEU A 174 -18.13 -5.84 0.89
N GLY A 175 -17.31 -6.52 1.68
CA GLY A 175 -16.26 -7.37 1.13
C GLY A 175 -15.67 -8.37 2.09
N LEU A 176 -14.77 -9.18 1.54
CA LEU A 176 -14.01 -10.23 2.23
C LEU A 176 -12.52 -9.93 2.05
N HIS A 177 -11.75 -10.07 3.12
CA HIS A 177 -10.30 -9.99 3.07
C HIS A 177 -9.69 -11.17 3.80
N GLY A 178 -8.64 -11.75 3.23
CA GLY A 178 -7.85 -12.79 3.89
C GLY A 178 -6.39 -12.72 3.47
N THR A 179 -5.49 -12.77 4.44
CA THR A 179 -4.05 -12.93 4.22
C THR A 179 -3.53 -14.13 4.99
N TYR A 180 -2.97 -15.09 4.27
CA TYR A 180 -2.34 -16.30 4.81
C TYR A 180 -0.83 -16.23 4.63
N ILE A 181 -0.08 -16.70 5.63
CA ILE A 181 1.38 -16.69 5.64
C ILE A 181 1.89 -18.09 5.94
N ASP A 182 2.75 -18.60 5.08
CA ASP A 182 3.64 -19.72 5.35
C ASP A 182 5.05 -19.16 5.58
N TRP A 183 5.52 -19.21 6.82
CA TRP A 183 6.74 -18.52 7.22
C TRP A 183 8.00 -19.22 6.69
N GLY A 184 9.01 -18.42 6.34
CA GLY A 184 10.28 -18.93 5.86
C GLY A 184 11.35 -17.83 5.77
N PHE A 185 12.44 -18.10 5.05
CA PHE A 185 13.59 -17.21 4.89
C PHE A 185 14.13 -16.68 6.24
N ASP A 186 14.60 -17.60 7.08
CA ASP A 186 15.17 -17.36 8.42
C ASP A 186 14.17 -17.00 9.53
N VAL A 187 12.87 -17.25 9.31
CA VAL A 187 11.83 -17.12 10.34
C VAL A 187 11.13 -18.45 10.52
N ASP A 188 11.25 -19.05 11.71
CA ASP A 188 10.62 -20.31 12.07
C ASP A 188 9.37 -20.05 12.92
N ARG A 189 8.21 -20.05 12.26
CA ARG A 189 6.90 -19.80 12.86
C ARG A 189 5.84 -20.66 12.16
N PRO A 190 4.77 -21.08 12.85
CA PRO A 190 3.71 -21.85 12.20
C PRO A 190 3.00 -21.01 11.13
N SER A 191 2.67 -21.65 10.02
CA SER A 191 1.82 -21.07 8.98
C SER A 191 0.42 -20.77 9.51
N GLY A 192 -0.20 -19.68 9.07
CA GLY A 192 -1.53 -19.31 9.53
C GLY A 192 -2.09 -18.05 8.88
N TRP A 193 -3.32 -17.69 9.29
CA TRP A 193 -3.92 -16.42 8.91
C TRP A 193 -3.22 -15.28 9.65
N ALA A 194 -2.76 -14.30 8.89
CA ALA A 194 -2.34 -13.01 9.45
C ALA A 194 -3.52 -12.05 9.58
N GLU A 195 -4.54 -12.22 8.73
CA GLU A 195 -5.80 -11.46 8.72
C GLU A 195 -6.90 -12.29 8.04
N ALA A 196 -8.14 -12.26 8.55
CA ALA A 196 -9.31 -12.85 7.89
C ALA A 196 -10.60 -12.18 8.38
N TYR A 197 -11.19 -11.30 7.59
CA TYR A 197 -12.34 -10.49 8.04
C TYR A 197 -13.33 -10.14 6.92
N LEU A 198 -14.55 -9.82 7.33
CA LEU A 198 -15.50 -9.08 6.50
C LEU A 198 -15.26 -7.59 6.68
N TYR A 199 -15.49 -6.82 5.63
CA TYR A 199 -15.47 -5.38 5.71
C TYR A 199 -16.70 -4.72 5.07
N TYR A 200 -16.93 -3.47 5.45
CA TYR A 200 -17.80 -2.54 4.77
C TYR A 200 -17.03 -1.25 4.51
N ARG A 201 -17.19 -0.66 3.32
CA ARG A 201 -16.68 0.67 2.96
C ARG A 201 -17.74 1.42 2.18
N GLY A 202 -17.96 2.69 2.50
CA GLY A 202 -18.95 3.49 1.80
C GLY A 202 -18.85 4.97 2.08
N ASP A 203 -19.29 5.76 1.09
CA ASP A 203 -19.31 7.21 1.15
C ASP A 203 -20.76 7.73 1.26
N ALA A 204 -20.96 8.75 2.08
CA ALA A 204 -22.22 9.46 2.23
C ALA A 204 -21.97 10.98 2.25
N GLY A 205 -21.97 11.58 1.06
CA GLY A 205 -21.62 12.99 0.89
C GLY A 205 -20.16 13.24 1.29
N PRO A 206 -19.87 14.14 2.24
CA PRO A 206 -18.50 14.39 2.69
C PRO A 206 -17.96 13.30 3.64
N TRP A 207 -18.79 12.34 4.05
CA TRP A 207 -18.42 11.33 5.03
C TRP A 207 -17.97 10.03 4.37
N HIS A 208 -16.91 9.46 4.91
CA HIS A 208 -16.40 8.14 4.56
C HIS A 208 -16.49 7.22 5.77
N PHE A 209 -17.00 6.01 5.59
CA PHE A 209 -17.14 5.00 6.64
C PHE A 209 -16.47 3.71 6.24
N GLU A 210 -15.73 3.13 7.18
CA GLU A 210 -15.24 1.77 7.06
C GLU A 210 -15.49 0.97 8.33
N ALA A 211 -15.73 -0.32 8.17
CA ALA A 211 -15.82 -1.26 9.27
C ALA A 211 -15.15 -2.58 8.88
N ARG A 212 -14.49 -3.22 9.84
CA ARG A 212 -13.94 -4.57 9.72
C ARG A 212 -14.44 -5.43 10.88
N PHE A 213 -14.68 -6.71 10.63
CA PHE A 213 -15.05 -7.67 11.67
C PHE A 213 -14.53 -9.07 11.31
N GLY A 214 -13.78 -9.69 12.23
CA GLY A 214 -13.20 -11.02 12.04
C GLY A 214 -11.87 -11.15 12.77
N GLU A 215 -10.96 -11.94 12.21
CA GLU A 215 -9.57 -12.05 12.67
C GLU A 215 -8.75 -10.87 12.15
N LEU A 216 -8.45 -9.94 13.05
CA LEU A 216 -7.67 -8.73 12.78
C LEU A 216 -6.22 -8.89 13.24
N ALA A 217 -5.30 -8.17 12.59
CA ALA A 217 -3.88 -8.21 12.95
C ALA A 217 -3.65 -7.66 14.37
N VAL A 218 -2.89 -8.40 15.17
CA VAL A 218 -2.43 -7.98 16.50
C VAL A 218 -1.23 -7.06 16.36
N ARG A 219 -1.30 -5.87 16.94
CA ARG A 219 -0.30 -4.78 16.79
C ARG A 219 1.01 -5.02 17.54
N PRO A 220 1.06 -5.64 18.73
CA PRO A 220 2.34 -5.92 19.35
C PRO A 220 3.12 -7.00 18.60
N GLU A 221 4.43 -6.78 18.43
CA GLU A 221 5.36 -7.82 17.96
C GLU A 221 5.26 -9.08 18.86
N PRO A 222 5.46 -10.30 18.33
CA PRO A 222 5.78 -10.62 16.93
C PRO A 222 4.59 -10.44 15.97
N LEU A 223 4.90 -10.00 14.74
CA LEU A 223 3.92 -9.82 13.66
C LEU A 223 3.33 -11.14 13.16
N GLY A 224 2.13 -11.05 12.57
CA GLY A 224 1.39 -12.15 11.94
C GLY A 224 0.53 -12.97 12.90
N ARG A 225 0.24 -12.42 14.08
CA ARG A 225 -0.76 -12.93 15.00
C ARG A 225 -2.11 -12.26 14.71
N THR A 226 -3.19 -13.00 14.89
CA THR A 226 -4.56 -12.51 14.78
C THR A 226 -5.29 -12.54 16.12
N ALA A 227 -6.30 -11.68 16.24
CA ALA A 227 -7.29 -11.74 17.29
C ALA A 227 -8.68 -11.42 16.70
N GLU A 228 -9.71 -12.10 17.20
CA GLU A 228 -11.09 -11.76 16.85
C GLU A 228 -11.42 -10.35 17.35
N GLY A 229 -12.00 -9.53 16.50
CA GLY A 229 -12.30 -8.15 16.85
C GLY A 229 -13.05 -7.39 15.75
N PHE A 230 -13.12 -6.08 15.94
CA PHE A 230 -13.67 -5.15 14.96
C PHE A 230 -12.91 -3.82 14.97
N SER A 231 -12.90 -3.18 13.80
CA SER A 231 -12.38 -1.82 13.63
C SER A 231 -13.44 -0.97 12.94
N LEU A 232 -13.60 0.27 13.38
CA LEU A 232 -14.54 1.25 12.84
C LEU A 232 -13.81 2.54 12.51
N PHE A 233 -14.02 3.06 11.31
CA PHE A 233 -13.54 4.34 10.87
C PHE A 233 -14.68 5.24 10.41
N ALA A 234 -14.62 6.51 10.79
CA ALA A 234 -15.45 7.57 10.24
C ALA A 234 -14.60 8.79 9.93
N GLY A 235 -14.59 9.20 8.67
CA GLY A 235 -13.87 10.36 8.17
C GLY A 235 -14.79 11.39 7.53
N LYS A 236 -14.39 12.65 7.55
CA LYS A 236 -15.06 13.75 6.85
C LYS A 236 -14.05 14.53 6.02
N THR A 237 -14.37 14.70 4.75
CA THR A 237 -13.66 15.61 3.85
C THR A 237 -14.39 16.95 3.77
N PHE A 238 -13.65 18.05 3.91
CA PHE A 238 -14.14 19.41 3.84
C PHE A 238 -14.03 19.96 2.41
N GLU A 239 -14.75 21.03 2.09
CA GLU A 239 -14.78 21.63 0.75
C GLU A 239 -13.40 22.09 0.25
N ASN A 240 -12.50 22.46 1.18
CA ASN A 240 -11.13 22.83 0.86
C ASN A 240 -10.20 21.64 0.59
N GLY A 241 -10.74 20.42 0.61
CA GLY A 241 -10.05 19.14 0.39
C GLY A 241 -9.34 18.56 1.62
N ASN A 242 -9.30 19.28 2.75
CA ASN A 242 -8.76 18.74 3.99
C ASN A 242 -9.70 17.63 4.51
N SER A 243 -9.18 16.70 5.31
CA SER A 243 -10.00 15.68 5.96
C SER A 243 -9.58 15.39 7.39
N VAL A 244 -10.53 14.89 8.18
CA VAL A 244 -10.31 14.37 9.53
C VAL A 244 -11.01 13.02 9.64
N GLY A 245 -10.35 12.04 10.23
CA GLY A 245 -10.93 10.72 10.49
C GLY A 245 -10.60 10.18 11.87
N PHE A 246 -11.50 9.34 12.38
CA PHE A 246 -11.40 8.72 13.69
C PHE A 246 -11.48 7.21 13.56
N LEU A 247 -10.56 6.52 14.22
CA LEU A 247 -10.55 5.06 14.36
C LEU A 247 -10.94 4.66 15.79
N TYR A 248 -11.74 3.60 15.89
CA TYR A 248 -11.87 2.78 17.09
C TYR A 248 -11.69 1.31 16.73
N GLU A 249 -10.88 0.59 17.49
CA GLU A 249 -10.60 -0.84 17.30
C GLU A 249 -10.60 -1.57 18.64
N ASP A 250 -11.26 -2.72 18.66
CA ASP A 250 -11.35 -3.60 19.83
C ASP A 250 -11.14 -5.05 19.39
N CYS A 251 -10.08 -5.66 19.92
CA CYS A 251 -9.64 -7.01 19.61
C CYS A 251 -9.51 -7.81 20.91
N SER A 252 -9.95 -9.06 20.88
CA SER A 252 -9.89 -9.96 22.02
C SER A 252 -8.47 -10.10 22.56
N GLY A 253 -8.27 -9.85 23.86
CA GLY A 253 -6.97 -9.94 24.51
C GLY A 253 -5.99 -8.83 24.14
N GLN A 254 -6.48 -7.71 23.59
CA GLN A 254 -5.72 -6.48 23.35
C GLN A 254 -6.39 -5.29 24.05
N ASP A 255 -5.62 -4.24 24.29
CA ASP A 255 -6.20 -2.95 24.64
C ASP A 255 -6.97 -2.38 23.44
N ALA A 256 -8.03 -1.62 23.70
CA ALA A 256 -8.73 -0.91 22.64
C ALA A 256 -7.82 0.18 22.05
N TYR A 257 -7.74 0.24 20.72
CA TYR A 257 -6.95 1.24 20.01
C TYR A 257 -7.86 2.32 19.44
N THR A 258 -7.41 3.56 19.54
CA THR A 258 -8.09 4.70 18.90
C THR A 258 -7.06 5.54 18.15
N GLY A 259 -7.51 6.18 17.08
CA GLY A 259 -6.66 6.97 16.22
C GLY A 259 -7.39 8.18 15.68
N ILE A 260 -6.64 9.25 15.42
CA ILE A 260 -7.11 10.41 14.68
C ILE A 260 -6.16 10.61 13.51
N VAL A 261 -6.69 10.65 12.30
CA VAL A 261 -5.96 11.06 11.10
C VAL A 261 -6.45 12.43 10.67
N VAL A 262 -5.52 13.28 10.28
CA VAL A 262 -5.82 14.60 9.71
C VAL A 262 -5.01 14.73 8.43
N SER A 263 -5.68 14.90 7.30
CA SER A 263 -5.04 15.10 6.01
C SER A 263 -5.28 16.53 5.53
N PHE A 264 -4.25 17.15 4.97
CA PHE A 264 -4.32 18.51 4.44
C PHE A 264 -4.15 18.49 2.93
N THR A 265 -4.94 19.30 2.23
CA THR A 265 -4.79 19.48 0.78
C THR A 265 -3.37 19.97 0.46
N PRO A 266 -2.66 19.32 -0.48
CA PRO A 266 -1.27 19.69 -0.74
C PRO A 266 -1.13 21.09 -1.38
N GLY A 267 -0.48 22.01 -0.66
CA GLY A 267 0.11 23.23 -1.21
C GLY A 267 1.50 22.99 -1.78
N LYS A 268 2.15 24.03 -2.32
CA LYS A 268 3.52 23.92 -2.87
C LYS A 268 4.53 23.36 -1.86
N THR A 269 4.45 23.80 -0.61
CA THR A 269 5.34 23.36 0.48
C THR A 269 5.10 21.91 0.84
N THR A 270 3.84 21.46 0.97
CA THR A 270 3.55 20.06 1.32
C THR A 270 3.82 19.09 0.18
N ARG A 271 3.78 19.53 -1.09
CA ARG A 271 4.26 18.72 -2.22
C ARG A 271 5.77 18.48 -2.15
N TRP A 272 6.55 19.53 -1.88
CA TRP A 272 7.98 19.39 -1.63
C TRP A 272 8.25 18.51 -0.40
N MET A 273 7.47 18.70 0.67
CA MET A 273 7.59 17.85 1.86
C MET A 273 7.16 16.40 1.61
N GLY A 274 6.21 16.13 0.71
CA GLY A 274 5.82 14.77 0.32
C GLY A 274 6.96 14.01 -0.36
N GLU A 275 7.88 14.73 -1.01
CA GLU A 275 9.12 14.17 -1.52
C GLU A 275 10.16 13.94 -0.40
N THR A 276 10.15 14.77 0.66
CA THR A 276 11.11 14.70 1.79
C THR A 276 10.58 14.04 3.08
N ALA A 277 9.34 13.53 3.03
CA ALA A 277 8.56 12.90 4.08
C ALA A 277 8.80 13.34 5.53
N PHE A 278 7.93 14.18 6.07
CA PHE A 278 8.11 14.78 7.38
C PHE A 278 7.27 14.10 8.46
N ASP A 279 7.89 13.67 9.56
CA ASP A 279 7.19 13.21 10.77
C ASP A 279 7.57 14.08 11.98
N TYR A 280 6.59 14.40 12.82
CA TYR A 280 6.80 14.98 14.14
C TYR A 280 6.71 13.89 15.19
N THR A 281 7.88 13.52 15.69
CA THR A 281 7.96 12.52 16.73
C THR A 281 7.66 13.14 18.09
N ARG A 282 6.65 12.58 18.77
CA ARG A 282 6.32 12.98 20.16
C ARG A 282 7.32 12.42 21.17
N SER A 283 8.09 11.38 20.81
CA SER A 283 9.07 10.70 21.66
C SER A 283 9.99 9.83 20.80
N PRO A 284 11.07 10.34 20.18
CA PRO A 284 11.91 11.49 20.56
C PRO A 284 11.33 12.82 20.10
N THR A 285 11.49 13.94 20.82
CA THR A 285 11.08 15.25 20.28
C THR A 285 11.96 15.59 19.08
N GLY A 286 11.44 15.50 17.85
CA GLY A 286 12.28 15.52 16.66
C GLY A 286 11.50 15.70 15.36
N HIS A 287 12.21 16.09 14.31
CA HIS A 287 11.72 16.07 12.95
C HIS A 287 12.46 15.01 12.16
N ALA A 288 11.69 14.15 11.51
CA ALA A 288 12.19 13.04 10.72
C ALA A 288 11.92 13.31 9.24
N MET A 289 12.90 13.02 8.37
CA MET A 289 12.84 13.24 6.93
C MET A 289 13.48 12.08 6.16
N GLN A 290 12.96 11.73 4.98
CA GLN A 290 13.66 10.90 4.01
C GLN A 290 13.98 11.74 2.78
N ILE A 291 15.27 12.01 2.56
CA ILE A 291 15.74 12.90 1.49
C ILE A 291 16.05 12.06 0.25
N PRO A 292 15.37 12.29 -0.89
CA PRO A 292 15.71 11.65 -2.15
C PRO A 292 17.06 12.18 -2.65
N LEU A 293 17.98 11.28 -2.99
CA LEU A 293 19.31 11.62 -3.50
C LEU A 293 19.35 11.51 -5.02
N LEU A 294 18.92 10.37 -5.54
CA LEU A 294 18.91 10.05 -6.96
C LEU A 294 17.70 9.17 -7.29
N SER A 295 17.22 9.24 -8.51
CA SER A 295 16.23 8.28 -9.01
C SER A 295 16.38 8.11 -10.51
N GLY A 296 15.87 6.99 -11.02
CA GLY A 296 15.88 6.71 -12.43
C GLY A 296 14.86 5.64 -12.80
N THR A 297 14.74 5.42 -14.09
CA THR A 297 13.88 4.39 -14.67
C THR A 297 14.71 3.20 -15.13
N ILE A 298 14.05 2.05 -15.30
CA ILE A 298 14.63 0.84 -15.87
C ILE A 298 13.82 0.48 -17.13
N GLY A 299 14.51 0.07 -18.19
CA GLY A 299 13.88 -0.30 -19.46
C GLY A 299 13.42 0.91 -20.29
N LYS A 300 12.27 0.77 -20.95
CA LYS A 300 11.71 1.76 -21.89
C LYS A 300 10.74 2.74 -21.21
N VAL A 301 11.05 3.13 -19.98
CA VAL A 301 10.22 4.02 -19.18
C VAL A 301 10.81 5.43 -19.19
N ILE A 302 9.99 6.40 -19.54
CA ILE A 302 10.30 7.83 -19.55
C ILE A 302 9.46 8.48 -18.46
N ARG A 303 10.09 9.25 -17.57
CA ARG A 303 9.38 10.02 -16.55
C ARG A 303 8.97 11.37 -17.14
N ALA A 304 7.71 11.75 -16.95
CA ALA A 304 7.15 13.03 -17.35
C ALA A 304 6.60 13.77 -16.12
N ASP A 305 6.66 15.11 -16.14
CA ASP A 305 6.06 15.96 -15.10
C ASP A 305 4.57 16.18 -15.40
N ALA A 306 3.72 15.83 -14.44
CA ALA A 306 2.27 15.97 -14.50
C ALA A 306 1.80 17.42 -14.79
N GLN A 307 2.59 18.43 -14.44
CA GLN A 307 2.26 19.84 -14.70
C GLN A 307 2.58 20.28 -16.13
N THR A 308 3.53 19.62 -16.80
CA THR A 308 3.96 19.95 -18.17
C THR A 308 3.41 19.00 -19.22
N SER A 309 2.93 17.83 -18.79
CA SER A 309 2.31 16.82 -19.64
C SER A 309 0.84 16.69 -19.26
N PRO A 310 -0.05 17.54 -19.80
CA PRO A 310 -1.47 17.42 -19.52
C PRO A 310 -1.94 16.02 -19.89
N VAL A 311 -2.62 15.40 -18.93
CA VAL A 311 -3.15 14.04 -18.91
C VAL A 311 -3.66 13.63 -20.31
N PHE A 312 -3.01 12.61 -20.86
CA PHE A 312 -3.06 12.22 -22.26
C PHE A 312 -4.44 11.69 -22.67
N THR A 313 -5.08 12.35 -23.64
CA THR A 313 -6.18 11.76 -24.42
C THR A 313 -5.82 11.88 -25.91
N GLY A 314 -5.25 10.82 -26.50
CA GLY A 314 -4.95 10.75 -27.94
C GLY A 314 -3.47 10.80 -28.31
N VAL A 315 -3.13 11.64 -29.30
CA VAL A 315 -1.77 11.79 -29.85
C VAL A 315 -0.91 12.54 -28.84
N PHE A 316 0.32 12.07 -28.60
CA PHE A 316 1.27 12.72 -27.70
C PHE A 316 1.61 14.10 -28.24
N MET A 317 1.54 15.14 -27.42
CA MET A 317 1.81 16.53 -27.83
C MET A 317 2.99 17.10 -27.04
N GLU A 318 3.99 17.67 -27.70
CA GLU A 318 5.11 18.36 -27.06
C GLU A 318 5.11 19.86 -27.38
N ARG A 319 5.85 20.66 -26.60
CA ARG A 319 5.94 22.10 -26.84
C ARG A 319 6.93 22.38 -27.98
N GLY A 320 6.42 22.73 -29.15
CA GLY A 320 7.20 23.10 -30.32
C GLY A 320 8.01 24.38 -30.15
N GLN A 321 8.94 24.65 -31.07
CA GLN A 321 9.85 25.80 -31.02
C GLN A 321 9.13 27.16 -30.96
N GLY A 322 7.88 27.23 -31.41
CA GLY A 322 7.03 28.42 -31.36
C GLY A 322 6.16 28.56 -30.11
N GLY A 323 6.27 27.64 -29.13
CA GLY A 323 5.47 27.65 -27.90
C GLY A 323 4.07 27.03 -28.01
N TRP A 324 3.67 26.56 -29.20
CA TRP A 324 2.45 25.78 -29.45
C TRP A 324 2.69 24.28 -29.23
N LEU A 325 1.62 23.51 -29.00
CA LEU A 325 1.68 22.06 -28.89
C LEU A 325 1.77 21.41 -30.28
N GLU A 326 2.80 20.61 -30.53
CA GLU A 326 3.02 19.84 -31.76
C GLU A 326 2.81 18.34 -31.49
N ALA A 327 2.15 17.64 -32.42
CA ALA A 327 1.88 16.21 -32.31
C ALA A 327 3.15 15.38 -32.56
N GLU A 328 3.58 14.61 -31.56
CA GLU A 328 4.56 13.55 -31.74
C GLU A 328 3.96 12.33 -32.47
N LYS A 329 4.84 11.45 -32.97
CA LYS A 329 4.47 10.19 -33.65
C LYS A 329 3.90 9.11 -32.73
N TRP A 330 3.57 9.42 -31.48
CA TRP A 330 3.12 8.44 -30.48
C TRP A 330 1.64 8.60 -30.15
N VAL A 331 0.97 7.48 -29.94
CA VAL A 331 -0.46 7.41 -29.60
C VAL A 331 -0.59 6.65 -28.29
N LEU A 332 -1.43 7.14 -27.38
CA LEU A 332 -1.78 6.42 -26.16
C LEU A 332 -2.61 5.19 -26.52
N VAL A 333 -2.08 4.00 -26.23
CA VAL A 333 -2.74 2.71 -26.53
C VAL A 333 -3.18 1.94 -25.27
N GLY A 334 -2.79 2.41 -24.10
CA GLY A 334 -3.15 1.83 -22.81
C GLY A 334 -2.61 2.63 -21.64
N GLU A 335 -3.12 2.33 -20.45
CA GLU A 335 -2.74 3.00 -19.20
C GLU A 335 -2.68 1.99 -18.07
N VAL A 336 -1.76 2.23 -17.12
CA VAL A 336 -1.73 1.55 -15.83
C VAL A 336 -1.80 2.63 -14.75
N LYS A 337 -2.81 2.55 -13.87
CA LYS A 337 -2.86 3.39 -12.67
C LYS A 337 -2.22 2.64 -11.52
N ALA A 338 -1.23 3.29 -10.91
CA ALA A 338 -0.55 2.78 -9.75
C ALA A 338 -0.62 3.79 -8.59
N GLU A 339 -0.81 3.28 -7.38
CA GLU A 339 -0.78 4.06 -6.15
C GLU A 339 0.38 3.63 -5.30
N ARG A 340 1.00 4.59 -4.61
CA ARG A 340 2.21 4.31 -3.86
C ARG A 340 2.06 4.75 -2.42
N ILE A 341 2.56 3.89 -1.54
CA ILE A 341 2.51 4.09 -0.10
C ILE A 341 3.92 3.96 0.40
N ARG A 342 4.29 4.87 1.28
CA ARG A 342 5.47 4.78 2.12
C ARG A 342 5.03 5.01 3.54
N THR A 343 5.50 4.19 4.45
CA THR A 343 5.37 4.43 5.89
C THR A 343 6.74 4.73 6.47
N TYR A 344 6.75 5.67 7.39
CA TYR A 344 7.94 6.18 8.04
C TYR A 344 7.86 5.81 9.50
N TRP A 345 8.96 5.27 10.02
CA TRP A 345 9.09 5.21 11.47
C TRP A 345 9.48 6.58 11.99
N GLN A 346 9.19 6.80 13.27
CA GLN A 346 9.47 8.03 14.02
C GLN A 346 10.90 8.56 13.76
N ASN A 347 11.88 7.69 13.63
CA ASN A 347 13.27 8.11 13.39
C ASN A 347 13.56 8.56 11.94
N GLY A 348 12.55 8.74 11.07
CA GLY A 348 12.69 9.24 9.70
C GLY A 348 13.14 8.19 8.70
N GLN A 349 13.17 6.92 9.13
CA GLN A 349 13.44 5.82 8.24
C GLN A 349 12.17 5.46 7.48
N VAL A 350 12.21 5.52 6.14
CA VAL A 350 11.26 4.74 5.34
C VAL A 350 11.43 3.28 5.75
N ARG A 351 10.34 2.68 6.22
CA ARG A 351 10.35 1.27 6.59
C ARG A 351 9.76 0.41 5.51
N ASN A 352 8.95 0.97 4.63
CA ASN A 352 8.38 0.19 3.56
C ASN A 352 8.07 1.03 2.31
N PHE A 353 7.97 0.34 1.18
CA PHE A 353 7.62 0.95 -0.08
C PHE A 353 6.70 0.05 -0.88
N TYR A 354 5.48 0.50 -1.11
CA TYR A 354 4.52 -0.23 -1.92
C TYR A 354 4.09 0.59 -3.11
N GLU A 355 3.99 -0.10 -4.24
CA GLU A 355 3.22 0.33 -5.38
C GLU A 355 2.06 -0.67 -5.52
N HIS A 356 0.84 -0.22 -5.72
CA HIS A 356 -0.31 -1.04 -6.01
C HIS A 356 -0.82 -0.66 -7.38
N ARG A 357 -0.85 -1.61 -8.31
CA ARG A 357 -1.41 -1.38 -9.64
C ARG A 357 -2.86 -1.77 -9.60
N ILE A 358 -3.70 -0.76 -9.51
CA ILE A 358 -5.12 -0.90 -9.18
C ILE A 358 -5.99 -0.95 -10.42
N PHE A 359 -5.45 -0.53 -11.56
CA PHE A 359 -6.21 -0.45 -12.80
C PHE A 359 -5.29 -0.49 -14.01
N SER A 360 -5.78 -1.08 -15.09
CA SER A 360 -5.18 -0.89 -16.41
C SER A 360 -6.21 -1.08 -17.52
N TRP A 361 -5.95 -0.47 -18.67
CA TRP A 361 -6.73 -0.66 -19.89
C TRP A 361 -5.83 -0.60 -21.12
N GLY A 362 -6.33 -1.14 -22.23
CA GLY A 362 -5.60 -1.13 -23.51
C GLY A 362 -4.38 -2.04 -23.51
N THR A 363 -3.43 -1.74 -24.39
CA THR A 363 -2.18 -2.50 -24.54
C THR A 363 -1.07 -1.84 -23.74
N THR A 364 -0.54 -2.54 -22.74
CA THR A 364 0.42 -1.98 -21.76
C THR A 364 1.76 -2.69 -21.70
N ASP A 365 1.95 -3.81 -22.43
CA ASP A 365 3.13 -4.68 -22.30
C ASP A 365 3.79 -5.13 -23.63
N GLU A 366 3.31 -4.66 -24.79
CA GLU A 366 3.86 -5.06 -26.09
C GLU A 366 5.31 -4.59 -26.31
N LYS A 367 6.11 -5.39 -27.03
CA LYS A 367 7.56 -5.17 -27.25
C LYS A 367 7.91 -3.80 -27.89
N GLY A 368 6.97 -3.15 -28.57
CA GLY A 368 7.16 -1.84 -29.22
C GLY A 368 6.81 -0.63 -28.36
N LEU A 369 6.22 -0.83 -27.18
CA LEU A 369 5.71 0.27 -26.36
C LEU A 369 6.84 1.05 -25.66
N ARG A 370 6.56 2.34 -25.45
CA ARG A 370 7.28 3.20 -24.51
C ARG A 370 6.32 3.56 -23.39
N VAL A 371 6.80 3.46 -22.16
CA VAL A 371 6.00 3.78 -20.98
C VAL A 371 6.29 5.23 -20.61
N VAL A 372 5.25 6.06 -20.58
CA VAL A 372 5.34 7.42 -20.04
C VAL A 372 4.79 7.39 -18.63
N MET A 373 5.66 7.50 -17.64
CA MET A 373 5.29 7.52 -16.23
C MET A 373 5.06 8.97 -15.80
N VAL A 374 3.80 9.27 -15.45
CA VAL A 374 3.39 10.53 -14.84
C VAL A 374 3.20 10.28 -13.35
N GLU A 375 3.92 11.03 -12.51
CA GLU A 375 3.81 10.93 -11.06
C GLU A 375 3.11 12.16 -10.51
N GLU A 376 2.04 11.94 -9.75
CA GLU A 376 1.47 12.99 -8.92
C GLU A 376 2.34 13.20 -7.68
N PRO A 377 2.33 14.42 -7.08
CA PRO A 377 3.04 14.68 -5.84
C PRO A 377 2.59 13.71 -4.74
N TRP A 378 3.54 13.25 -3.93
CA TRP A 378 3.22 12.41 -2.78
C TRP A 378 2.41 13.23 -1.77
N HIS A 379 1.33 12.62 -1.26
CA HIS A 379 0.52 13.19 -0.19
C HIS A 379 1.06 12.67 1.16
N LEU A 380 1.16 13.56 2.16
CA LEU A 380 1.46 13.23 3.55
C LEU A 380 0.17 13.11 4.36
#